data_AF-A0A925VI65-F1
#
_entry.id   AF-A0A925VI65-F1
#
_cell.length_a   1.000
_cell.length_b   1.000
_cell.length_c   1.000
_cell.angle_alpha   90.00
_cell.angle_beta   90.00
_cell.angle_gamma   90.00
#
_symmetry.space_group_name_H-M   'P 1'
#
loop_
_entity.id
_entity.type
_entity.pdbx_description
1 polymer ?
#
loop_
_entity_poly.entity_id
_entity_poly.type
_entity_poly.pdbx_seq_one_letter_code
_entity_poly.pdbx_strand_id
1 'polypeptide(L)'
;MATHAQALPASISPLRRVLQANAAACFVSGVALVAAAVPIATLTGAFSPLAIAIIGALCLVAAALCWRVAQSQPLNRRGAWAIAIIDADWVIASAAVLFTGWLPLTETGWWLVLAQALVVDLFAMMQLWLLWKSR
;
A
#
# COMPACT_ATOMS: atom_id res chain seq x y z
N MET A 1 -48.49 -13.88 14.56
CA MET A 1 -47.52 -12.78 14.66
C MET A 1 -46.14 -13.33 14.32
N ALA A 2 -45.70 -13.18 13.07
CA ALA A 2 -44.35 -13.60 12.66
C ALA A 2 -43.37 -12.44 12.89
N THR A 3 -42.41 -12.65 13.78
CA THR A 3 -41.28 -11.76 13.99
C THR A 3 -40.39 -11.82 12.76
N HIS A 4 -40.44 -10.78 11.92
CA HIS A 4 -39.44 -10.57 10.89
C HIS A 4 -38.10 -10.30 11.56
N ALA A 5 -37.24 -11.31 11.64
CA ALA A 5 -35.83 -11.13 11.93
C ALA A 5 -35.24 -10.29 10.78
N GLN A 6 -35.13 -8.98 10.99
CA GLN A 6 -34.40 -8.10 10.10
C GLN A 6 -32.93 -8.55 10.13
N ALA A 7 -32.50 -9.27 9.10
CA ALA A 7 -31.10 -9.55 8.89
C ALA A 7 -30.40 -8.19 8.69
N LEU A 8 -29.70 -7.72 9.74
CA LEU A 8 -28.88 -6.53 9.63
C LEU A 8 -27.90 -6.73 8.46
N PRO A 9 -27.75 -5.76 7.56
CA PRO A 9 -26.80 -5.89 6.45
C PRO A 9 -25.43 -6.22 7.02
N ALA A 10 -24.78 -7.26 6.47
CA ALA A 10 -23.46 -7.68 6.93
C ALA A 10 -22.50 -6.48 6.85
N SER A 11 -22.13 -5.93 8.02
CA SER A 11 -21.29 -4.75 8.07
C SER A 11 -19.90 -5.12 7.52
N ILE A 12 -19.46 -4.37 6.49
CA ILE A 12 -18.13 -4.58 5.93
C ILE A 12 -17.10 -4.26 7.01
N SER A 13 -16.26 -5.24 7.35
CA SER A 13 -15.15 -5.06 8.30
C SER A 13 -14.31 -3.84 7.94
N PRO A 14 -14.02 -2.92 8.89
CA PRO A 14 -13.14 -1.77 8.63
C PRO A 14 -11.78 -2.17 8.06
N LEU A 15 -11.21 -3.28 8.53
CA LEU A 15 -9.93 -3.80 8.02
C LEU A 15 -10.04 -4.19 6.53
N ARG A 16 -11.19 -4.74 6.11
CA ARG A 16 -11.44 -5.05 4.69
C ARG A 16 -11.42 -3.80 3.84
N ARG A 17 -12.05 -2.71 4.29
CA ARG A 17 -12.05 -1.43 3.57
C ARG A 17 -10.64 -0.84 3.45
N VAL A 18 -9.86 -0.90 4.51
CA VAL A 18 -8.45 -0.44 4.49
C VAL A 18 -7.61 -1.26 3.50
N LEU A 19 -7.75 -2.58 3.48
CA LEU A 19 -7.06 -3.44 2.51
C LEU A 19 -7.49 -3.15 1.06
N GLN A 20 -8.77 -2.86 0.82
CA GLN A 20 -9.27 -2.46 -0.51
C GLN A 20 -8.71 -1.11 -0.93
N ALA A 21 -8.66 -0.13 -0.03
CA ALA A 21 -8.08 1.18 -0.29
C ALA A 21 -6.57 1.08 -0.56
N ASN A 22 -5.83 0.28 0.22
CA ASN A 22 -4.42 0.02 -0.02
C ASN A 22 -4.20 -0.66 -1.38
N ALA A 23 -5.03 -1.66 -1.72
CA ALA A 23 -4.99 -2.31 -3.04
C ALA A 23 -5.18 -1.30 -4.18
N ALA A 24 -6.14 -0.38 -4.05
CA ALA A 24 -6.38 0.65 -5.05
C ALA A 24 -5.21 1.64 -5.15
N ALA A 25 -4.62 2.05 -4.03
CA ALA A 25 -3.45 2.92 -4.00
C ALA A 25 -2.25 2.25 -4.71
N CYS A 26 -1.94 1.00 -4.34
CA CYS A 26 -0.90 0.21 -5.01
C CYS A 26 -1.15 0.04 -6.52
N PHE A 27 -2.41 -0.15 -6.93
CA PHE A 27 -2.75 -0.28 -8.34
C PHE A 27 -2.50 1.02 -9.10
N VAL A 28 -3.02 2.14 -8.60
CA VAL A 28 -2.86 3.47 -9.22
C VAL A 28 -1.38 3.84 -9.29
N SER A 29 -0.63 3.67 -8.18
CA SER A 29 0.81 3.91 -8.15
C SER A 29 1.56 2.99 -9.11
N GLY A 30 1.21 1.70 -9.15
CA GLY A 30 1.85 0.72 -10.04
C GLY A 30 1.65 1.06 -11.51
N VAL A 31 0.42 1.40 -11.92
CA VAL A 31 0.12 1.85 -13.28
C VAL A 31 0.88 3.14 -13.61
N ALA A 32 0.88 4.12 -12.70
CA ALA A 32 1.58 5.38 -12.91
C ALA A 32 3.09 5.17 -13.07
N LEU A 33 3.71 4.37 -12.21
CA LEU A 33 5.15 4.07 -12.26
C LEU A 33 5.54 3.32 -13.55
N VAL A 34 4.72 2.36 -14.00
CA VAL A 34 4.99 1.65 -15.26
C VAL A 34 4.79 2.56 -16.48
N ALA A 35 3.66 3.27 -16.56
CA ALA A 35 3.31 4.08 -17.72
C ALA A 35 4.16 5.36 -17.84
N ALA A 36 4.56 5.94 -16.71
CA ALA A 36 5.34 7.18 -16.64
C ALA A 36 6.77 6.92 -16.13
N ALA A 37 7.32 5.72 -16.37
CA ALA A 37 8.62 5.31 -15.85
C ALA A 37 9.76 6.28 -16.25
N VAL A 38 9.79 6.69 -17.52
CA VAL A 38 10.80 7.62 -18.06
C VAL A 38 10.73 8.99 -17.39
N PRO A 39 9.59 9.72 -17.41
CA PRO A 39 9.53 11.03 -16.76
C PRO A 39 9.74 10.95 -15.24
N ILE A 40 9.27 9.89 -14.58
CA ILE A 40 9.49 9.71 -13.13
C ILE A 40 10.97 9.45 -12.82
N ALA A 41 11.68 8.66 -13.64
CA ALA A 41 13.12 8.47 -13.51
C ALA A 41 13.87 9.81 -13.65
N THR A 42 13.51 10.63 -14.63
CA THR A 42 14.09 11.98 -14.80
C THR A 42 13.79 12.88 -13.61
N LEU A 43 12.55 12.86 -13.10
CA LEU A 43 12.17 13.66 -11.94
C LEU A 43 12.89 13.24 -10.67
N THR A 44 13.11 11.94 -10.47
CA THR A 44 13.76 11.41 -9.25
C THR A 44 15.28 11.46 -9.30
N GLY A 45 15.89 11.39 -10.48
CA GLY A 45 17.34 11.50 -10.71
C GLY A 45 18.19 10.30 -10.26
N ALA A 46 17.66 9.43 -9.39
CA ALA A 46 18.40 8.31 -8.81
C ALA A 46 18.14 6.95 -9.48
N PHE A 47 17.02 6.79 -10.17
CA PHE A 47 16.58 5.50 -10.69
C PHE A 47 16.57 5.48 -12.21
N SER A 48 16.91 4.33 -12.80
CA SER A 48 16.69 4.10 -14.23
C SER A 48 15.19 3.93 -14.51
N PRO A 49 14.70 4.24 -15.73
CA PRO A 49 13.31 3.98 -16.10
C PRO A 49 12.92 2.51 -15.90
N LEU A 50 13.84 1.57 -16.15
CA LEU A 50 13.59 0.16 -15.89
C LEU A 50 13.37 -0.13 -14.41
N ALA A 51 14.17 0.46 -13.51
CA ALA A 51 13.98 0.31 -12.07
C ALA A 51 12.64 0.86 -11.61
N ILE A 52 12.23 2.04 -12.10
CA ILE A 52 10.90 2.61 -11.81
C ILE A 52 9.77 1.69 -12.29
N ALA A 53 9.88 1.15 -13.51
CA ALA A 53 8.89 0.21 -14.04
C ALA A 53 8.81 -1.10 -13.23
N ILE A 54 9.95 -1.63 -12.76
CA ILE A 54 9.99 -2.80 -11.88
C ILE A 54 9.28 -2.52 -10.56
N ILE A 55 9.56 -1.38 -9.92
CA ILE A 55 8.86 -0.95 -8.70
C ILE A 55 7.35 -0.85 -8.97
N GLY A 56 6.96 -0.26 -10.10
CA GLY A 56 5.56 -0.20 -10.51
C GLY A 56 4.90 -1.58 -10.65
N ALA A 57 5.59 -2.53 -11.29
CA ALA A 57 5.12 -3.91 -11.41
C ALA A 57 4.97 -4.60 -10.04
N LEU A 58 5.91 -4.37 -9.11
CA LEU A 58 5.81 -4.86 -7.74
C LEU A 58 4.60 -4.27 -7.01
N CYS A 59 4.30 -2.98 -7.21
CA CYS A 59 3.08 -2.36 -6.68
C CYS A 59 1.81 -3.01 -7.26
N LEU A 60 1.79 -3.37 -8.55
CA LEU A 60 0.65 -4.10 -9.14
C LEU A 60 0.47 -5.49 -8.53
N VAL A 61 1.56 -6.19 -8.23
CA VAL A 61 1.52 -7.47 -7.49
C VAL A 61 0.98 -7.26 -6.08
N ALA A 62 1.45 -6.22 -5.37
CA ALA A 62 0.96 -5.87 -4.05
C ALA A 62 -0.54 -5.55 -4.07
N ALA A 63 -1.02 -4.82 -5.07
CA ALA A 63 -2.44 -4.53 -5.27
C ALA A 63 -3.27 -5.82 -5.40
N ALA A 64 -2.83 -6.76 -6.23
CA ALA A 64 -3.50 -8.04 -6.41
C ALA A 64 -3.53 -8.86 -5.11
N LEU A 65 -2.42 -8.88 -4.36
CA LEU A 65 -2.34 -9.57 -3.07
C LEU A 65 -3.27 -8.94 -2.02
N CYS A 66 -3.26 -7.62 -1.89
CA CYS A 66 -4.14 -6.88 -0.99
C CYS A 66 -5.61 -7.15 -1.32
N TRP A 67 -5.97 -7.07 -2.60
CA TRP A 67 -7.32 -7.33 -3.06
C TRP A 67 -7.75 -8.77 -2.77
N ARG A 68 -6.87 -9.76 -3.00
CA ARG A 68 -7.15 -11.18 -2.70
C ARG A 68 -7.37 -11.43 -1.21
N VAL A 69 -6.54 -10.85 -0.34
CA VAL A 69 -6.73 -10.93 1.12
C VAL A 69 -8.04 -10.24 1.51
N ALA A 70 -8.33 -9.08 0.93
CA ALA A 70 -9.56 -8.33 1.17
C ALA A 70 -10.82 -9.03 0.64
N GLN A 71 -10.73 -9.99 -0.27
CA GLN A 71 -11.87 -10.78 -0.75
C GLN A 71 -12.11 -12.07 0.05
N SER A 72 -11.15 -12.51 0.86
CA SER A 72 -11.26 -13.77 1.60
C SER A 72 -12.48 -13.78 2.54
N GLN A 73 -13.20 -14.90 2.56
CA GLN A 73 -14.32 -15.15 3.48
C GLN A 73 -14.11 -16.50 4.20
N PRO A 74 -13.84 -16.52 5.52
CA PRO A 74 -13.64 -15.36 6.40
C PRO A 74 -12.39 -14.54 6.05
N LEU A 75 -12.29 -13.31 6.57
CA LEU A 75 -11.15 -12.43 6.31
C LEU A 75 -9.84 -13.09 6.77
N ASN A 76 -8.85 -13.22 5.88
CA ASN A 76 -7.57 -13.83 6.19
C ASN A 76 -6.68 -12.90 7.02
N ARG A 77 -6.78 -13.04 8.35
CA ARG A 77 -6.04 -12.20 9.30
C ARG A 77 -4.52 -12.33 9.20
N ARG A 78 -4.00 -13.52 8.89
CA ARG A 78 -2.56 -13.75 8.71
C ARG A 78 -2.06 -13.01 7.46
N GLY A 79 -2.83 -13.07 6.38
CA GLY A 79 -2.54 -12.30 5.16
C GLY A 79 -2.55 -10.79 5.40
N ALA A 80 -3.52 -10.30 6.19
CA ALA A 80 -3.58 -8.88 6.55
C ALA A 80 -2.39 -8.42 7.40
N TRP A 81 -1.91 -9.25 8.34
CA TRP A 81 -0.67 -8.98 9.09
C TRP A 81 0.55 -8.93 8.18
N ALA A 82 0.68 -9.86 7.24
CA ALA A 82 1.81 -9.89 6.32
C ALA A 82 1.87 -8.62 5.46
N ILE A 83 0.72 -8.16 4.93
CA ILE A 83 0.63 -6.90 4.18
C ILE A 83 1.05 -5.72 5.06
N ALA A 84 0.53 -5.63 6.27
CA ALA A 84 0.85 -4.52 7.18
C ALA A 84 2.33 -4.43 7.54
N ILE A 85 3.01 -5.58 7.70
CA ILE A 85 4.45 -5.65 7.95
C ILE A 85 5.23 -5.22 6.71
N ILE A 86 4.84 -5.69 5.52
CA ILE A 86 5.48 -5.31 4.26
C ILE A 86 5.35 -3.79 4.02
N ASP A 87 4.17 -3.22 4.27
CA ASP A 87 3.95 -1.76 4.16
C ASP A 87 4.83 -1.01 5.17
N ALA A 88 4.95 -1.49 6.41
CA ALA A 88 5.83 -0.89 7.42
C ALA A 88 7.32 -0.98 7.04
N ASP A 89 7.78 -2.13 6.53
CA ASP A 89 9.15 -2.32 6.05
C ASP A 89 9.45 -1.38 4.87
N TRP A 90 8.48 -1.16 3.99
CA TRP A 90 8.60 -0.20 2.88
C TRP A 90 8.79 1.23 3.40
N VAL A 91 8.04 1.64 4.43
CA VAL A 91 8.19 2.96 5.06
C VAL A 91 9.57 3.12 5.68
N ILE A 92 10.07 2.09 6.38
CA ILE A 92 11.42 2.08 6.97
C ILE A 92 12.48 2.23 5.87
N ALA A 93 12.36 1.48 4.77
CA ALA A 93 13.27 1.58 3.63
C ALA A 93 13.24 2.98 2.99
N SER A 94 12.06 3.57 2.81
CA SER A 94 11.92 4.93 2.32
C SER A 94 12.54 5.96 3.26
N ALA A 95 12.33 5.84 4.57
CA ALA A 95 12.97 6.71 5.55
C ALA A 95 14.50 6.59 5.50
N ALA A 96 15.02 5.36 5.39
CA ALA A 96 16.46 5.14 5.23
C ALA A 96 16.99 5.87 3.99
N VAL A 97 16.33 5.76 2.83
CA VAL A 97 16.71 6.50 1.62
C VAL A 97 16.73 8.01 1.84
N LEU A 98 15.69 8.55 2.48
CA LEU A 98 15.53 10.00 2.69
C LEU A 98 16.55 10.60 3.67
N PHE A 99 16.89 9.88 4.74
CA PHE A 99 17.73 10.41 5.83
C PHE A 99 19.21 10.04 5.72
N THR A 100 19.55 8.95 5.01
CA THR A 100 20.95 8.57 4.83
C THR A 100 21.58 9.17 3.57
N GLY A 101 20.76 9.65 2.63
CA GLY A 101 21.24 10.10 1.33
C GLY A 101 21.84 8.97 0.48
N TRP A 102 21.48 7.71 0.76
CA TRP A 102 21.96 6.55 0.02
C TRP A 102 21.80 6.74 -1.49
N LEU A 103 20.67 7.31 -1.91
CA LEU A 103 20.36 7.58 -3.31
C LEU A 103 20.48 9.07 -3.62
N PRO A 104 21.06 9.45 -4.77
CA PRO A 104 21.20 10.83 -5.20
C PRO A 104 19.86 11.37 -5.75
N LEU A 105 18.85 11.45 -4.88
CA LEU A 105 17.54 11.99 -5.24
C LEU A 105 17.65 13.49 -5.55
N THR A 106 16.93 13.94 -6.58
CA THR A 106 16.65 15.37 -6.75
C THR A 106 15.77 15.87 -5.60
N GLU A 107 15.66 17.19 -5.45
CA GLU A 107 14.72 17.79 -4.49
C GLU A 107 13.27 17.32 -4.73
N THR A 108 12.83 17.33 -5.99
CA THR A 108 11.49 16.82 -6.36
C THR A 108 11.34 15.33 -6.05
N GLY A 109 12.37 14.53 -6.33
CA GLY A 109 12.40 13.10 -6.03
C GLY A 109 12.28 12.82 -4.53
N TRP A 110 12.96 13.61 -3.71
CA TRP A 110 12.88 13.51 -2.26
C TRP A 110 11.45 13.74 -1.75
N TRP A 111 10.78 14.80 -2.22
CA TRP A 111 9.39 15.07 -1.86
C TRP A 111 8.41 14.00 -2.35
N LEU A 112 8.63 13.43 -3.54
CA LEU A 112 7.82 12.34 -4.06
C LEU A 112 7.93 11.08 -3.19
N VAL A 113 9.15 10.70 -2.81
CA VAL A 113 9.40 9.54 -1.94
C VAL A 113 8.79 9.78 -0.55
N LEU A 114 8.94 10.99 0.02
CA LEU A 114 8.33 11.32 1.31
C LEU A 114 6.80 11.24 1.24
N ALA A 115 6.18 11.87 0.26
CA ALA A 115 4.72 11.86 0.11
C ALA A 115 4.17 10.43 -0.03
N GLN A 116 4.84 9.59 -0.84
CA GLN A 116 4.50 8.18 -0.99
C GLN A 116 4.66 7.41 0.32
N ALA A 117 5.76 7.62 1.04
CA ALA A 117 6.03 6.95 2.32
C ALA A 117 4.96 7.28 3.35
N LEU A 118 4.52 8.53 3.47
CA LEU A 118 3.47 8.95 4.40
C LEU A 118 2.11 8.29 4.08
N VAL A 119 1.78 8.12 2.79
CA VAL A 119 0.55 7.43 2.39
C VAL A 119 0.60 5.95 2.77
N VAL A 120 1.74 5.28 2.56
CA VAL A 120 1.88 3.86 2.93
C VAL A 120 1.93 3.69 4.45
N ASP A 121 2.57 4.59 5.17
CA ASP A 121 2.57 4.61 6.64
C ASP A 121 1.17 4.71 7.23
N LEU A 122 0.32 5.56 6.65
CA LEU A 122 -1.08 5.64 7.04
C LEU A 122 -1.80 4.28 6.88
N PHE A 123 -1.58 3.58 5.77
CA PHE A 123 -2.16 2.24 5.58
C PHE A 123 -1.61 1.22 6.57
N ALA A 124 -0.28 1.16 6.74
CA ALA A 124 0.37 0.27 7.68
C ALA A 124 -0.18 0.49 9.11
N MET A 125 -0.20 1.74 9.56
CA MET A 125 -0.71 2.13 10.88
C MET A 125 -2.18 1.71 11.07
N MET A 126 -3.05 2.01 10.10
CA MET A 126 -4.46 1.63 10.17
C MET A 126 -4.66 0.11 10.20
N GLN A 127 -3.94 -0.65 9.38
CA GLN A 127 -4.02 -2.11 9.35
C GLN A 127 -3.54 -2.71 10.67
N LEU A 128 -2.38 -2.29 11.17
CA LEU A 128 -1.80 -2.75 12.44
C LEU A 128 -2.74 -2.45 13.61
N TRP A 129 -3.25 -1.22 13.69
CA TRP A 129 -4.17 -0.82 14.77
C TRP A 129 -5.47 -1.63 14.76
N LEU A 130 -6.09 -1.82 13.59
CA LEU A 130 -7.31 -2.62 13.46
C LEU A 130 -7.07 -4.10 13.77
N LEU A 131 -5.92 -4.64 13.36
CA LEU A 131 -5.51 -6.02 13.64
C LEU A 131 -5.23 -6.25 15.12
N TRP A 132 -4.62 -5.27 15.80
CA TRP A 132 -4.35 -5.31 17.23
C TRP A 132 -5.64 -5.20 18.05
N LYS A 133 -6.52 -4.23 17.74
CA LYS A 133 -7.80 -4.02 18.42
C LYS A 133 -8.74 -5.22 18.37
N SER A 134 -8.60 -6.08 17.36
CA SER A 134 -9.49 -7.21 17.12
C SER A 134 -8.87 -8.56 17.50
N ARG A 135 -7.77 -8.57 18.25
CA ARG A 135 -7.27 -9.74 18.99
C ARG A 135 -8.03 -9.86 20.31
#